data_AF-A0A1R1XWR7-F1
#
_entry.id   AF-A0A1R1XWR7-F1
#
_cell.length_a   1.000
_cell.length_b   1.000
_cell.length_c   1.000
_cell.angle_alpha   90.00
_cell.angle_beta   90.00
_cell.angle_gamma   90.00
#
_symmetry.space_group_name_H-M   'P 1'
#
loop_
_entity.id
_entity.type
_entity.pdbx_description
1 polymer ?
#
loop_
_entity_poly.entity_id
_entity_poly.type
_entity_poly.pdbx_seq_one_letter_code
_entity_poly.pdbx_strand_id
1 'polypeptide(L)'
;MYLNSVNFTNDKKLTEDEIVAESSVMLLAGTDTTSVTMTMLLHMYTLYPGVYKQAVEEVRSYFPDRSKLIKLAEAKEKLSYVLATFYECMRLAPIVGGHTYRDSSSAGVELSGFNIPKDIQMGLFIEGANKDTTLWKSPESFLPERFLGTEGQALKKEIVTFSHGVRICIGRK
;
A
#
# COMPACT_ATOMS: atom_id res chain seq x y z
N MET A 1 -3.31 -18.81 11.22
CA MET A 1 -1.95 -18.22 11.18
C MET A 1 -1.22 -18.50 12.48
N TYR A 2 -1.73 -18.09 13.65
CA TYR A 2 -1.02 -18.18 14.94
C TYR A 2 -1.00 -19.53 15.66
N LEU A 3 -1.98 -20.41 15.38
CA LEU A 3 -2.12 -21.70 16.10
C LEU A 3 -0.91 -22.64 15.96
N ASN A 4 -0.13 -22.50 14.89
CA ASN A 4 1.09 -23.28 14.64
C ASN A 4 2.34 -22.38 14.53
N SER A 5 2.25 -21.11 14.91
CA SER A 5 3.39 -20.19 14.89
C SER A 5 4.33 -20.48 16.05
N VAL A 6 5.62 -20.34 15.77
CA VAL A 6 6.69 -20.45 16.77
C VAL A 6 7.37 -19.09 16.95
N ASN A 7 7.79 -18.79 18.17
CA ASN A 7 8.59 -17.62 18.47
C ASN A 7 10.01 -17.84 17.91
N PHE A 8 10.43 -16.96 17.00
CA PHE A 8 11.72 -17.06 16.29
C PHE A 8 12.94 -16.88 17.20
N THR A 9 12.78 -16.42 18.45
CA THR A 9 13.88 -16.26 19.41
C THR A 9 14.17 -17.52 20.21
N ASN A 10 13.18 -18.40 20.40
CA ASN A 10 13.30 -19.55 21.30
C ASN A 10 12.70 -20.87 20.74
N ASP A 11 12.15 -20.84 19.53
CA ASP A 11 11.55 -21.96 18.80
C ASP A 11 10.38 -22.66 19.53
N LYS A 12 9.76 -21.99 20.50
CA LYS A 12 8.58 -22.48 21.21
C LYS A 12 7.31 -21.97 20.55
N LYS A 13 6.20 -22.68 20.78
CA LYS A 13 4.86 -22.16 20.46
C LYS A 13 4.64 -20.81 21.12
N LEU A 14 3.92 -19.94 20.43
CA LEU A 14 3.49 -18.68 21.02
C LEU A 14 2.65 -18.95 22.28
N THR A 15 2.94 -18.18 23.32
CA THR A 15 2.13 -18.06 24.52
C THR A 15 0.79 -17.40 24.22
N GLU A 16 -0.18 -17.53 25.11
CA GLU A 16 -1.49 -16.89 24.96
C GLU A 16 -1.35 -15.36 24.84
N ASP A 17 -0.52 -14.75 25.67
CA ASP A 17 -0.24 -13.31 25.64
C ASP A 17 0.37 -12.85 24.31
N GLU A 18 1.32 -13.61 23.76
CA GLU A 18 1.89 -13.34 22.43
C GLU A 18 0.84 -13.45 21.32
N ILE A 19 -0.03 -14.46 21.38
CA ILE A 19 -1.13 -14.62 20.42
C ILE A 19 -2.11 -13.45 20.49
N VAL A 20 -2.47 -13.01 21.70
CA VAL A 20 -3.36 -11.87 21.91
C VAL A 20 -2.70 -10.60 21.36
N ALA A 21 -1.46 -10.33 21.73
CA ALA A 21 -0.72 -9.15 21.27
C ALA A 21 -0.63 -9.09 19.74
N GLU A 22 -0.20 -10.18 19.10
CA GLU A 22 -0.10 -10.25 17.64
C GLU A 22 -1.46 -10.12 16.94
N SER A 23 -2.50 -10.73 17.51
CA SER A 23 -3.88 -10.63 16.99
C SER A 23 -4.40 -9.20 17.06
N SER A 24 -4.15 -8.50 18.16
CA SER A 24 -4.52 -7.08 18.32
C SER A 24 -3.80 -6.19 17.32
N VAL A 25 -2.49 -6.39 17.11
CA VAL A 25 -1.70 -5.62 16.14
C VAL A 25 -2.22 -5.82 14.72
N MET A 26 -2.50 -7.06 14.31
CA MET A 26 -3.07 -7.33 12.98
C MET A 26 -4.44 -6.68 12.79
N LEU A 27 -5.31 -6.76 13.79
CA LEU A 27 -6.65 -6.21 13.71
C LEU A 27 -6.58 -4.69 13.52
N LEU A 28 -5.79 -4.01 14.35
CA LEU A 28 -5.60 -2.56 14.25
C LEU A 28 -4.96 -2.17 12.91
N ALA A 29 -3.84 -2.81 12.55
CA ALA A 29 -3.09 -2.49 11.35
C ALA A 29 -3.92 -2.69 10.07
N GLY A 30 -4.75 -3.74 10.03
CA GLY A 30 -5.60 -4.05 8.87
C GLY A 30 -6.89 -3.22 8.80
N THR A 31 -7.41 -2.74 9.93
CA THR A 31 -8.71 -2.04 9.98
C THR A 31 -8.58 -0.56 9.65
N ASP A 32 -7.73 0.17 10.38
CA ASP A 32 -7.66 1.63 10.26
C ASP A 32 -7.07 2.04 8.92
N THR A 33 -5.97 1.39 8.50
CA THR A 33 -5.31 1.73 7.23
C THR A 33 -6.23 1.49 6.03
N THR A 34 -6.96 0.37 6.01
CA THR A 34 -7.87 0.01 4.91
C THR A 34 -9.10 0.91 4.89
N SER A 35 -9.74 1.14 6.04
CA SER A 35 -10.96 1.96 6.13
C SER A 35 -10.71 3.41 5.72
N VAL A 36 -9.58 3.99 6.14
CA VAL A 36 -9.22 5.36 5.76
C VAL A 36 -8.82 5.42 4.28
N THR A 37 -8.11 4.40 3.75
CA THR A 37 -7.81 4.33 2.29
C THR A 37 -9.09 4.33 1.46
N MET A 38 -10.09 3.52 1.84
CA MET A 38 -11.38 3.49 1.14
C MET A 38 -12.12 4.82 1.26
N THR A 39 -12.08 5.46 2.43
CA THR A 39 -12.66 6.79 2.64
C THR A 39 -12.02 7.83 1.75
N MET A 40 -10.68 7.83 1.65
CA MET A 40 -9.93 8.71 0.76
C MET A 40 -10.24 8.46 -0.70
N LEU A 41 -10.40 7.20 -1.13
CA LEU A 41 -10.79 6.90 -2.51
C LEU A 41 -12.17 7.48 -2.83
N LEU A 42 -13.15 7.29 -1.94
CA LEU A 42 -14.48 7.88 -2.11
C LEU A 42 -14.40 9.41 -2.16
N HIS A 43 -13.57 10.02 -1.31
CA HIS A 43 -13.33 11.45 -1.35
C HIS A 43 -12.74 11.90 -2.70
N MET A 44 -11.73 11.19 -3.22
CA MET A 44 -11.17 11.47 -4.55
C MET A 44 -12.25 11.35 -5.64
N TYR A 45 -13.13 10.35 -5.60
CA TYR A 45 -14.24 10.27 -6.55
C TYR A 45 -15.23 11.45 -6.46
N THR A 46 -15.42 12.06 -5.29
CA THR A 46 -16.24 13.28 -5.18
C THR A 46 -15.56 14.49 -5.80
N LEU A 47 -14.22 14.59 -5.72
CA LEU A 47 -13.44 15.67 -6.31
C LEU A 47 -13.22 15.50 -7.82
N TYR A 48 -13.20 14.25 -8.31
CA TYR A 48 -12.93 13.89 -9.69
C TYR A 48 -14.10 13.08 -10.29
N PRO A 49 -15.26 13.71 -10.54
CA PRO A 49 -16.47 13.01 -10.99
C PRO A 49 -16.31 12.30 -12.34
N GLY A 50 -15.41 12.79 -13.22
CA GLY A 50 -15.07 12.11 -14.48
C GLY A 50 -14.41 10.75 -14.25
N VAL A 51 -13.46 10.69 -13.31
CA VAL A 51 -12.81 9.43 -12.92
C VAL A 51 -13.83 8.47 -12.31
N TYR A 52 -14.69 8.96 -11.41
CA TYR A 52 -15.75 8.14 -10.83
C TYR A 52 -16.69 7.56 -11.90
N LYS A 53 -17.12 8.39 -12.86
CA LYS A 53 -17.99 7.95 -13.96
C LYS A 53 -17.33 6.83 -14.76
N GLN A 54 -16.05 6.97 -15.12
CA GLN A 54 -15.31 5.96 -15.87
C GLN A 54 -15.13 4.65 -15.08
N ALA A 55 -14.84 4.74 -13.77
CA ALA A 55 -14.78 3.57 -12.89
C ALA A 55 -16.13 2.84 -12.81
N VAL A 56 -17.23 3.58 -12.69
CA VAL A 56 -18.59 3.01 -12.68
C VAL A 56 -18.94 2.36 -14.01
N GLU A 57 -18.58 2.99 -15.13
CA GLU A 57 -18.78 2.46 -16.48
C GLU A 57 -18.00 1.15 -16.69
N GLU A 58 -16.75 1.07 -16.25
CA GLU A 58 -15.93 -0.17 -16.31
C GLU A 58 -16.64 -1.31 -15.56
N VAL A 59 -17.03 -1.08 -14.30
CA VAL A 59 -17.71 -2.10 -13.48
C VAL A 59 -19.01 -2.55 -14.13
N ARG A 60 -19.86 -1.61 -14.56
CA ARG A 60 -21.17 -1.93 -15.14
C ARG A 60 -21.06 -2.65 -16.49
N SER A 61 -20.00 -2.39 -17.26
CA SER A 61 -19.79 -3.03 -18.55
C SER A 61 -19.35 -4.49 -18.41
N TYR A 62 -18.45 -4.79 -17.47
CA TYR A 62 -17.97 -6.16 -17.24
C TYR A 62 -18.87 -7.01 -16.35
N PHE A 63 -19.66 -6.38 -15.48
CA PHE A 63 -20.55 -7.04 -14.53
C PHE A 63 -21.98 -6.47 -14.59
N PRO A 64 -22.72 -6.71 -15.70
CA PRO A 64 -24.07 -6.16 -15.89
C PRO A 64 -25.12 -6.83 -14.97
N ASP A 65 -24.89 -8.08 -14.58
CA ASP A 65 -25.78 -8.84 -13.69
C ASP A 65 -25.49 -8.52 -12.23
N ARG A 66 -26.34 -7.67 -11.64
CA ARG A 66 -26.21 -7.22 -10.24
C ARG A 66 -26.52 -8.29 -9.20
N SER A 67 -27.07 -9.44 -9.61
CA SER A 67 -27.33 -10.56 -8.68
C SER A 67 -26.10 -11.41 -8.42
N LYS A 68 -25.05 -11.28 -9.25
CA LYS A 68 -23.81 -12.05 -9.13
C LYS A 68 -22.77 -11.29 -8.32
N LEU A 69 -22.12 -12.01 -7.41
CA LEU A 69 -20.96 -11.52 -6.70
C LEU A 69 -19.76 -11.44 -7.64
N ILE A 70 -19.06 -10.31 -7.60
CA ILE A 70 -17.79 -10.12 -8.31
C ILE A 70 -16.70 -10.87 -7.55
N LYS A 71 -16.09 -11.89 -8.17
CA LYS A 71 -14.96 -12.61 -7.57
C LYS A 71 -13.68 -11.80 -7.72
N LEU A 72 -12.78 -11.92 -6.74
CA LEU A 72 -11.51 -11.19 -6.74
C LEU A 72 -10.67 -11.44 -8.01
N ALA A 73 -10.62 -12.68 -8.51
CA ALA A 73 -9.88 -13.01 -9.72
C ALA A 73 -10.44 -12.26 -10.94
N GLU A 74 -11.76 -12.24 -11.10
CA GLU A 74 -12.43 -11.52 -12.20
C GLU A 74 -12.26 -10.02 -12.07
N ALA A 75 -12.34 -9.47 -10.85
CA ALA A 75 -12.06 -8.06 -10.59
C ALA A 75 -10.62 -7.70 -10.99
N LYS A 76 -9.63 -8.52 -10.60
CA LYS A 76 -8.22 -8.29 -10.93
C LYS A 76 -7.95 -8.32 -12.44
N GLU A 77 -8.67 -9.16 -13.17
CA GLU A 77 -8.53 -9.30 -14.62
C GLU A 77 -9.25 -8.18 -15.40
N LYS A 78 -10.48 -7.84 -15.01
CA LYS A 78 -11.38 -7.00 -15.81
C LYS A 78 -11.44 -5.53 -15.38
N LEU A 79 -11.16 -5.22 -14.11
CA LEU A 79 -11.34 -3.87 -13.55
C LEU A 79 -10.03 -3.09 -13.46
N SER A 80 -9.35 -2.96 -14.60
CA SER A 80 -8.03 -2.35 -14.69
C SER A 80 -8.02 -0.88 -14.25
N TYR A 81 -9.07 -0.13 -14.57
CA TYR A 81 -9.21 1.29 -14.26
C TYR A 81 -9.56 1.50 -12.79
N VAL A 82 -10.49 0.73 -12.23
CA VAL A 82 -10.75 0.73 -10.79
C VAL A 82 -9.47 0.40 -10.01
N LEU A 83 -8.71 -0.62 -10.41
CA LEU A 83 -7.41 -0.91 -9.80
C LEU A 83 -6.44 0.26 -9.89
N ALA A 84 -6.41 0.94 -11.04
CA ALA A 84 -5.57 2.12 -11.23
C ALA A 84 -5.95 3.28 -10.28
N THR A 85 -7.24 3.48 -10.00
CA THR A 85 -7.70 4.48 -9.01
C THR A 85 -7.27 4.14 -7.59
N PHE A 86 -7.23 2.85 -7.21
CA PHE A 86 -6.70 2.44 -5.90
C PHE A 86 -5.21 2.78 -5.78
N TYR A 87 -4.42 2.46 -6.80
CA TYR A 87 -2.98 2.76 -6.80
C TYR A 87 -2.71 4.26 -6.75
N GLU A 88 -3.42 5.08 -7.53
CA GLU A 88 -3.25 6.53 -7.51
C GLU A 88 -3.72 7.16 -6.19
N CYS A 89 -4.80 6.64 -5.59
CA CYS A 89 -5.23 7.09 -4.28
C CYS A 89 -4.17 6.78 -3.21
N MET A 90 -3.63 5.56 -3.20
CA MET A 90 -2.58 5.16 -2.26
C MET A 90 -1.26 5.92 -2.47
N ARG A 91 -0.96 6.34 -3.70
CA ARG A 91 0.20 7.17 -4.02
C ARG A 91 0.00 8.59 -3.48
N LEU A 92 -1.12 9.23 -3.82
CA LEU A 92 -1.36 10.64 -3.52
C LEU A 92 -1.74 10.88 -2.04
N ALA A 93 -2.44 9.93 -1.43
CA ALA A 93 -2.90 9.98 -0.04
C ALA A 93 -2.52 8.69 0.72
N PRO A 94 -1.21 8.45 0.97
CA PRO A 94 -0.78 7.30 1.76
C PRO A 94 -1.17 7.50 3.24
N ILE A 95 -1.95 6.57 3.81
CA ILE A 95 -2.42 6.67 5.21
C ILE A 95 -1.24 6.65 6.19
N VAL A 96 -0.21 5.87 5.88
CA VAL A 96 1.08 5.94 6.56
C VAL A 96 1.99 6.86 5.73
N GLY A 97 1.70 8.16 5.74
CA GLY A 97 2.42 9.15 4.91
C GLY A 97 3.73 9.68 5.51
N GLY A 98 3.91 9.51 6.82
CA GLY A 98 5.09 9.96 7.56
C GLY A 98 6.35 9.11 7.35
N HIS A 99 7.28 9.23 8.29
CA HIS A 99 8.53 8.48 8.25
C HIS A 99 8.34 7.06 8.80
N THR A 100 8.68 6.06 7.99
CA THR A 100 8.85 4.69 8.50
C THR A 100 10.30 4.50 8.91
N TYR A 101 10.54 4.42 10.22
CA TYR A 101 11.88 4.42 10.80
C TYR A 101 12.55 3.04 10.80
N ARG A 102 13.86 3.01 10.57
CA ARG A 102 14.75 1.84 10.67
C ARG A 102 16.06 2.28 11.32
N ASP A 103 16.60 1.43 12.17
CA ASP A 103 17.93 1.68 12.73
C ASP A 103 19.02 1.21 11.76
N SER A 104 20.12 1.96 11.69
CA SER A 104 21.29 1.55 10.95
C SER A 104 21.90 0.27 11.51
N SER A 105 22.63 -0.46 10.66
CA SER A 105 23.26 -1.71 11.08
C SER A 105 24.29 -1.47 12.19
N SER A 106 24.64 -2.51 12.95
CA SER A 106 25.69 -2.44 13.97
C SER A 106 27.07 -2.05 13.39
N ALA A 107 27.28 -2.22 12.08
CA ALA A 107 28.49 -1.82 11.36
C ALA A 107 28.38 -0.42 10.72
N GLY A 108 27.25 0.29 10.88
CA GLY A 108 26.90 1.44 10.06
C GLY A 108 26.39 1.04 8.67
N VAL A 109 26.10 2.01 7.81
CA VAL A 109 25.68 1.77 6.41
C VAL A 109 26.14 2.93 5.52
N GLU A 110 26.59 2.61 4.31
CA GLU A 110 26.79 3.63 3.27
C GLU A 110 25.50 3.75 2.45
N LEU A 111 24.94 4.96 2.39
CA LEU A 111 23.72 5.25 1.64
C LEU A 111 23.92 6.51 0.79
N SER A 112 23.79 6.37 -0.53
CA SER A 112 23.96 7.49 -1.48
C SER A 112 25.29 8.25 -1.32
N GLY A 113 26.37 7.54 -0.98
CA GLY A 113 27.70 8.12 -0.73
C GLY A 113 27.89 8.73 0.66
N PHE A 114 26.89 8.64 1.54
CA PHE A 114 27.00 9.06 2.94
C PHE A 114 27.22 7.86 3.86
N ASN A 115 28.21 7.97 4.74
CA ASN A 115 28.44 7.00 5.81
C ASN A 115 27.54 7.33 7.00
N ILE A 116 26.54 6.48 7.24
CA ILE A 116 25.63 6.56 8.36
C ILE A 116 26.19 5.68 9.49
N PRO A 117 26.55 6.26 10.65
CA PRO A 117 27.05 5.49 11.79
C PRO A 117 26.04 4.48 12.32
N LYS A 118 26.50 3.54 13.13
CA LYS A 118 25.63 2.66 13.91
C LYS A 118 24.67 3.45 14.81
N ASP A 119 23.56 2.83 15.19
CA ASP A 119 22.58 3.37 16.14
C ASP A 119 21.92 4.69 15.69
N ILE A 120 21.88 4.94 14.36
CA ILE A 120 21.18 6.08 13.76
C ILE A 120 19.83 5.62 13.21
N GLN A 121 18.78 6.33 13.59
CA GLN A 121 17.44 6.10 13.07
C GLN A 121 17.25 6.83 11.73
N MET A 122 16.95 6.08 10.68
CA MET A 122 16.67 6.56 9.33
C MET A 122 15.18 6.44 9.04
N GLY A 123 14.56 7.49 8.51
CA GLY A 123 13.14 7.50 8.15
C GLY A 123 12.93 7.53 6.64
N LEU A 124 12.13 6.61 6.10
CA LEU A 124 11.61 6.74 4.74
C LEU A 124 10.36 7.63 4.76
N PHE A 125 10.46 8.82 4.15
CA PHE A 125 9.32 9.70 3.95
C PHE A 125 8.46 9.23 2.77
N ILE A 126 7.37 8.51 3.08
CA ILE A 126 6.54 7.84 2.07
C ILE A 126 5.84 8.86 1.16
N GLU A 127 5.24 9.92 1.73
CA GLU A 127 4.54 10.92 0.93
C GLU A 127 5.49 11.65 -0.04
N GLY A 128 6.69 12.01 0.42
CA GLY A 128 7.70 12.63 -0.44
C GLY A 128 8.14 11.72 -1.59
N ALA A 129 8.43 10.45 -1.32
CA ALA A 129 8.81 9.48 -2.35
C ALA A 129 7.69 9.25 -3.38
N ASN A 130 6.43 9.20 -2.93
CA ASN A 130 5.27 9.05 -3.80
C ASN A 130 4.94 10.33 -4.62
N LYS A 131 5.61 11.46 -4.34
CA LYS A 131 5.46 12.76 -5.03
C LYS A 131 6.75 13.26 -5.68
N ASP A 132 7.81 12.45 -5.70
CA ASP A 132 9.09 12.78 -6.33
C ASP A 132 8.90 13.12 -7.83
N THR A 133 9.24 14.34 -8.22
CA THR A 133 9.05 14.85 -9.58
C THR A 133 9.98 14.19 -10.61
N THR A 134 11.04 13.52 -10.18
CA THR A 134 11.93 12.75 -11.06
C THR A 134 11.27 11.48 -11.59
N LEU A 135 10.30 10.95 -10.84
CA LEU A 135 9.55 9.74 -11.16
C LEU A 135 8.10 10.04 -11.57
N TRP A 136 7.42 10.92 -10.84
CA TRP A 136 5.98 11.17 -10.95
C TRP A 136 5.71 12.47 -11.71
N LYS A 137 5.28 12.37 -12.97
CA LYS A 137 4.79 13.52 -13.75
C LYS A 137 3.50 14.08 -13.12
N SER A 138 3.42 15.38 -12.89
CA SER A 138 2.30 16.04 -12.19
C SER A 138 1.96 15.35 -10.86
N PRO A 139 2.89 15.34 -9.88
CA PRO A 139 2.82 14.46 -8.72
C PRO A 139 1.62 14.76 -7.80
N GLU A 140 1.12 15.99 -7.79
CA GLU A 140 -0.04 16.40 -6.97
C GLU A 140 -1.39 16.13 -7.64
N SER A 141 -1.41 15.75 -8.92
CA SER A 141 -2.65 15.46 -9.64
C SER A 141 -3.07 14.01 -9.40
N PHE A 142 -4.38 13.80 -9.19
CA PHE A 142 -4.98 12.47 -9.18
C PHE A 142 -5.23 12.00 -10.62
N LEU A 143 -4.32 11.18 -11.15
CA LEU A 143 -4.32 10.67 -12.53
C LEU A 143 -4.24 9.13 -12.57
N PRO A 144 -5.37 8.41 -12.44
CA PRO A 144 -5.39 6.95 -12.47
C PRO A 144 -4.76 6.34 -13.72
N GLU A 145 -4.84 7.03 -14.86
CA GLU A 145 -4.32 6.58 -16.16
C GLU A 145 -2.83 6.19 -16.10
N ARG A 146 -2.10 6.76 -15.14
CA ARG A 146 -0.71 6.44 -14.84
C ARG A 146 -0.46 4.95 -14.59
N PHE A 147 -1.41 4.24 -14.00
CA PHE A 147 -1.26 2.82 -13.65
C PHE A 147 -1.86 1.85 -14.67
N LEU A 148 -2.19 2.35 -15.86
CA LEU A 148 -2.67 1.55 -16.99
C LEU A 148 -1.52 1.15 -17.92
N GLY A 149 -1.76 0.10 -18.71
CA GLY A 149 -0.80 -0.39 -19.69
C GLY A 149 0.47 -0.99 -19.07
N THR A 150 1.46 -1.27 -19.91
CA THR A 150 2.74 -1.88 -19.51
C THR A 150 3.58 -0.96 -18.64
N GLU A 151 3.64 0.33 -18.97
CA GLU A 151 4.34 1.35 -18.19
C GLU A 151 3.74 1.49 -16.77
N GLY A 152 2.41 1.48 -16.67
CA GLY A 152 1.73 1.55 -15.38
C GLY A 152 2.00 0.34 -14.47
N GLN A 153 2.22 -0.85 -15.04
CA GLN A 153 2.61 -2.03 -14.24
C GLN A 153 4.01 -1.89 -13.64
N ALA A 154 4.93 -1.20 -14.31
CA ALA A 154 6.23 -0.87 -13.73
C ALA A 154 6.06 0.13 -12.57
N LEU A 155 5.26 1.19 -12.78
CA LEU A 155 5.01 2.22 -11.76
C LEU A 155 4.35 1.69 -10.48
N LYS A 156 3.53 0.63 -10.55
CA LYS A 156 2.97 -0.02 -9.35
C LYS A 156 4.03 -0.56 -8.39
N LYS A 157 5.24 -0.85 -8.87
CA LYS A 157 6.36 -1.33 -8.04
C LYS A 157 7.09 -0.20 -7.33
N GLU A 158 6.98 1.01 -7.86
CA GLU A 158 7.63 2.22 -7.34
C GLU A 158 6.85 2.89 -6.21
N ILE A 159 5.55 2.56 -6.05
CA ILE A 159 4.78 3.05 -4.90
C ILE A 159 5.29 2.42 -3.61
N VAL A 160 5.65 3.26 -2.65
CA VAL A 160 6.22 2.86 -1.35
C VAL A 160 5.20 2.85 -0.20
N THR A 161 3.90 2.96 -0.49
CA THR A 161 2.81 3.03 0.52
C THR A 161 2.79 1.81 1.47
N PHE A 162 3.24 0.65 1.01
CA PHE A 162 3.39 -0.56 1.84
C PHE A 162 4.81 -0.77 2.38
N SER A 163 5.69 0.24 2.23
CA SER A 163 7.15 0.12 2.41
C SER A 163 7.77 -0.94 1.47
N HIS A 164 9.06 -1.22 1.65
CA HIS A 164 9.82 -2.21 0.88
C HIS A 164 10.80 -3.00 1.77
N GLY A 165 11.38 -4.06 1.21
CA GLY A 165 12.38 -4.89 1.88
C GLY A 165 11.81 -5.85 2.92
N VAL A 166 12.64 -6.25 3.89
CA VAL A 166 12.32 -7.28 4.90
C VAL A 166 11.22 -6.88 5.89
N ARG A 167 10.85 -5.60 5.92
CA ARG A 167 9.78 -5.03 6.75
C ARG A 167 8.62 -4.48 5.89
N ILE A 168 8.47 -4.97 4.67
CA ILE A 168 7.30 -4.67 3.84
C ILE A 168 6.02 -5.09 4.56
N CYS A 169 4.94 -4.31 4.39
CA CYS A 169 3.65 -4.62 4.98
C CYS A 169 3.18 -6.02 4.59
N ILE A 170 2.91 -6.86 5.60
CA ILE A 170 2.45 -8.24 5.41
C ILE A 170 1.01 -8.32 4.86
N GLY A 171 0.24 -7.23 4.98
CA GLY A 171 -1.15 -7.12 4.53
C GLY A 171 -1.35 -6.73 3.06
N ARG A 172 -0.29 -6.59 2.25
CA ARG A 172 -0.35 -6.08 0.87
C ARG A 172 -1.11 -6.97 -0.17
N LYS A 173 -1.45 -8.22 0.15
CA LYS A 173 -1.80 -9.27 -0.84
C LYS A 173 -3.14 -9.11 -1.55
#